data_AF-D5VU81-F1
#
_entry.id   AF-D5VU81-F1
#
_cell.length_a   1.000
_cell.length_b   1.000
_cell.length_c   1.000
_cell.angle_alpha   90.00
_cell.angle_beta   90.00
_cell.angle_gamma   90.00
#
_symmetry.space_group_name_H-M   'P 1'
#
loop_
_entity.id
_entity.type
_entity.pdbx_description
1 polymer ?
#
loop_
_entity_poly.entity_id
_entity_poly.type
_entity_poly.pdbx_seq_one_letter_code
_entity_poly.pdbx_strand_id
1 'polypeptide(L)'
;MIELSHLFLLISCIYLIFSNVSLYAFLAFLSSAIIFYISFNIGKKFSFLVKVKELCNYKRDEKIGLILMVIGIIFLVLDLLWVRDIPLFNPEVRRFLNVGFTLISRFFILGWAIYLASSNLDKKRAIIYTLIFSAMVMLIGYRTSVIVLLISSIFALYYKGEIKNRELLALFSIVFLIFLLMSIIRLMVLKVSGNPIISRISLTMSVYDIIFNYFNGSFNYYLHYSAILSYLGLAKAPRAVIANFLGIYGVTITPTVVGAVVGDYGTLAIIPYFGILGMFLGFYYMIAKKLKGIYLGVYSVLAAYTLVSIESGILDLDVIFYYFLGLLLCIYAILSRKLRK
;
A
#
# COMPACT_ATOMS: atom_id res chain seq x y z
N MET A 1 7.25 -12.54 -16.77
CA MET A 1 6.88 -11.21 -16.23
C MET A 1 6.84 -11.37 -14.72
N ILE A 2 7.54 -10.52 -13.97
CA ILE A 2 7.45 -10.56 -12.50
C ILE A 2 6.07 -10.01 -12.15
N GLU A 3 5.30 -10.75 -11.36
CA GLU A 3 3.93 -10.37 -10.99
C GLU A 3 3.85 -10.02 -9.51
N LEU A 4 2.81 -9.28 -9.14
CA LEU A 4 2.55 -8.90 -7.76
C LEU A 4 2.54 -10.10 -6.80
N SER A 5 1.93 -11.22 -7.20
CA SER A 5 1.87 -12.43 -6.38
C SER A 5 3.25 -13.02 -6.07
N HIS A 6 4.17 -13.00 -7.03
CA HIS A 6 5.55 -13.43 -6.84
C HIS A 6 6.29 -12.51 -5.87
N LEU A 7 6.14 -11.19 -6.03
CA LEU A 7 6.78 -10.19 -5.15
C LEU A 7 6.24 -10.26 -3.73
N PHE A 8 4.92 -10.42 -3.58
CA PHE A 8 4.27 -10.57 -2.27
C PHE A 8 4.78 -11.79 -1.53
N LEU A 9 4.85 -12.95 -2.21
CA LEU A 9 5.39 -14.18 -1.64
C LEU A 9 6.87 -14.01 -1.26
N LEU A 10 7.68 -13.44 -2.15
CA LEU A 10 9.11 -13.23 -1.91
C LEU A 10 9.36 -12.32 -0.70
N ILE A 11 8.67 -11.18 -0.62
CA ILE A 11 8.81 -10.25 0.51
C ILE A 11 8.30 -10.90 1.80
N SER A 12 7.21 -11.65 1.75
CA SER A 12 6.70 -12.42 2.89
C SER A 12 7.73 -13.42 3.41
N CYS A 13 8.39 -14.17 2.52
CA CYS A 13 9.46 -15.09 2.88
C CYS A 13 10.66 -14.37 3.50
N ILE A 14 11.06 -13.21 2.97
CA ILE A 14 12.14 -12.39 3.57
C ILE A 14 11.76 -11.99 5.00
N TYR A 15 10.55 -11.49 5.22
CA TYR A 15 10.10 -11.11 6.56
C TYR A 15 10.13 -12.29 7.52
N LEU A 16 9.72 -13.47 7.08
CA LEU A 16 9.73 -14.69 7.89
C LEU A 16 11.16 -15.14 8.24
N ILE A 17 12.08 -15.18 7.27
CA ILE A 17 13.47 -15.63 7.46
C ILE A 17 14.22 -14.73 8.45
N PHE A 18 13.99 -13.42 8.40
CA PHE A 18 14.65 -12.45 9.27
C PHE A 18 13.91 -12.19 10.60
N SER A 19 12.93 -13.04 10.95
CA SER A 19 12.11 -12.87 12.15
C SER A 19 12.16 -14.09 13.08
N ASN A 20 12.10 -13.82 14.38
CA ASN A 20 11.95 -14.85 15.41
C ASN A 20 10.48 -14.91 15.83
N VAL A 21 9.68 -15.65 15.08
CA VAL A 21 8.23 -15.83 15.29
C VAL A 21 7.96 -17.28 15.69
N SER A 22 6.93 -17.52 16.49
CA SER A 22 6.52 -18.88 16.86
C SER A 22 6.19 -19.72 15.62
N LEU A 23 6.41 -21.05 15.71
CA LEU A 23 6.24 -21.95 14.56
C LEU A 23 4.82 -21.90 13.98
N TYR A 24 3.79 -21.78 14.82
CA TYR A 24 2.40 -21.68 14.37
C TYR A 24 2.12 -20.34 13.67
N ALA A 25 2.60 -19.23 14.22
CA ALA A 25 2.46 -17.92 13.59
C ALA A 25 3.24 -17.85 12.26
N PHE A 26 4.42 -18.48 12.19
CA PHE A 26 5.19 -18.65 10.95
C PHE A 26 4.38 -19.40 9.89
N LEU A 27 3.81 -20.56 10.23
CA LEU A 27 3.01 -21.35 9.31
C LEU A 27 1.75 -20.61 8.83
N ALA A 28 1.09 -19.86 9.72
CA ALA A 28 -0.07 -19.06 9.37
C ALA A 28 0.28 -17.88 8.44
N PHE A 29 1.41 -17.23 8.66
CA PHE A 29 1.88 -16.17 7.78
C PHE A 29 2.26 -16.72 6.40
N LEU A 30 2.97 -17.86 6.36
CA LEU A 30 3.33 -18.52 5.12
C LEU A 30 2.09 -18.99 4.35
N SER A 31 1.11 -19.57 5.04
CA SER A 31 -0.14 -20.00 4.42
C SER A 31 -0.91 -18.83 3.83
N SER A 32 -0.91 -17.66 4.49
CA SER A 32 -1.51 -16.44 3.96
C SER A 32 -0.91 -16.03 2.60
N ALA A 33 0.43 -16.09 2.48
CA ALA A 33 1.14 -15.75 1.26
C ALA A 33 0.90 -16.77 0.14
N ILE A 34 0.83 -18.06 0.47
CA ILE A 34 0.50 -19.13 -0.48
C ILE A 34 -0.94 -18.99 -0.98
N ILE A 35 -1.90 -18.78 -0.08
CA ILE A 35 -3.32 -18.60 -0.41
C ILE A 35 -3.51 -17.38 -1.30
N PHE A 36 -2.83 -16.27 -0.99
CA PHE A 36 -2.81 -15.08 -1.84
C PHE A 36 -2.29 -15.40 -3.24
N TYR A 37 -1.17 -16.13 -3.34
CA TYR A 37 -0.55 -16.50 -4.61
C TYR A 37 -1.48 -17.37 -5.48
N ILE A 38 -2.08 -18.41 -4.88
CA ILE A 38 -3.02 -19.31 -5.57
C ILE A 38 -4.25 -18.52 -6.04
N SER A 39 -4.84 -17.74 -5.13
CA SER A 39 -6.07 -16.98 -5.41
C SER A 39 -5.85 -15.89 -6.45
N PHE A 40 -4.68 -15.25 -6.48
CA PHE A 40 -4.31 -14.32 -7.54
C PHE A 40 -4.25 -14.99 -8.92
N ASN A 41 -3.66 -16.18 -9.00
CA ASN A 41 -3.62 -16.96 -10.23
C ASN A 41 -5.02 -17.40 -10.69
N ILE A 42 -5.88 -17.76 -9.75
CA ILE A 42 -7.30 -18.07 -10.02
C ILE A 42 -8.02 -16.81 -10.55
N GLY A 43 -7.89 -15.66 -9.88
CA GLY A 43 -8.49 -14.39 -10.28
C GLY A 43 -8.11 -13.96 -11.70
N LYS A 44 -6.85 -14.18 -12.11
CA LYS A 44 -6.40 -13.97 -13.49
C LYS A 44 -7.20 -14.81 -14.48
N LYS A 45 -7.41 -16.11 -14.20
CA LYS A 45 -8.16 -17.00 -15.09
C LYS A 45 -9.63 -16.58 -15.21
N PHE A 46 -10.25 -16.11 -14.13
CA PHE A 46 -11.62 -15.58 -14.15
C PHE A 46 -11.80 -14.40 -15.11
N SER A 47 -10.77 -13.57 -15.31
CA SER A 47 -10.83 -12.46 -16.26
C SER A 47 -11.04 -12.89 -17.72
N PHE A 48 -10.72 -14.16 -18.08
CA PHE A 48 -10.94 -14.67 -19.43
C PHE A 48 -12.44 -14.79 -19.78
N LEU A 49 -13.29 -14.98 -18.76
CA LEU A 49 -14.74 -15.01 -18.90
C LEU A 49 -15.33 -13.60 -19.18
N VAL A 50 -14.54 -12.55 -18.94
CA VAL A 50 -14.92 -11.16 -19.16
C VAL A 50 -14.24 -10.63 -20.42
N LYS A 51 -14.97 -10.63 -21.55
CA LYS A 51 -14.60 -9.87 -22.75
C LYS A 51 -14.76 -8.38 -22.45
N VAL A 52 -13.68 -7.76 -22.00
CA VAL A 52 -13.58 -6.31 -21.79
C VAL A 52 -13.33 -5.64 -23.15
N LYS A 53 -14.21 -4.74 -23.57
CA LYS A 53 -13.99 -3.88 -24.75
C LYS A 53 -13.10 -2.70 -24.35
N GLU A 54 -12.34 -2.14 -25.29
CA GLU A 54 -11.57 -0.92 -25.05
C GLU A 54 -12.50 0.22 -24.61
N LEU A 55 -12.32 0.66 -23.36
CA LEU A 55 -13.11 1.71 -22.71
C LEU A 55 -12.28 2.94 -22.39
N CYS A 56 -10.96 2.88 -22.59
CA CYS A 56 -10.06 3.92 -22.10
C CYS A 56 -9.99 5.11 -23.06
N ASN A 57 -10.19 6.30 -22.49
CA ASN A 57 -9.90 7.56 -23.15
C ASN A 57 -8.68 8.18 -22.45
N TYR A 58 -7.50 7.89 -22.98
CA TYR A 58 -6.22 8.31 -22.38
C TYR A 58 -6.14 9.81 -22.07
N LYS A 59 -6.71 10.67 -22.93
CA LYS A 59 -6.75 12.13 -22.69
C LYS A 59 -7.62 12.51 -21.49
N ARG A 60 -8.72 11.79 -21.27
CA ARG A 60 -9.58 12.00 -20.09
C ARG A 60 -8.90 11.49 -18.83
N ASP A 61 -8.30 10.31 -18.90
CA ASP A 61 -7.60 9.68 -17.77
C ASP A 61 -6.40 10.52 -17.33
N GLU A 62 -5.65 11.07 -18.28
CA GLU A 62 -4.55 12.00 -18.02
C GLU A 62 -5.04 13.26 -17.27
N LYS A 63 -6.14 13.87 -17.71
CA LYS A 63 -6.74 15.03 -17.02
C LYS A 63 -7.20 14.67 -15.61
N ILE A 64 -7.79 13.49 -15.40
CA ILE A 64 -8.18 13.01 -14.07
C ILE A 64 -6.94 12.89 -13.18
N GLY A 65 -5.87 12.28 -13.69
CA GLY A 65 -4.59 12.18 -12.99
C GLY A 65 -4.03 13.55 -12.57
N LEU A 66 -4.01 14.51 -13.50
CA LEU A 66 -3.56 15.88 -13.23
C LEU A 66 -4.41 16.60 -12.18
N ILE A 67 -5.75 16.49 -12.26
CA ILE A 67 -6.65 17.09 -11.27
C ILE A 67 -6.37 16.52 -9.87
N LEU A 68 -6.23 15.20 -9.75
CA LEU A 68 -5.91 14.54 -8.49
C LEU A 68 -4.55 14.97 -7.93
N MET A 69 -3.54 15.15 -8.80
CA MET A 69 -2.25 15.68 -8.40
C MET A 69 -2.36 17.11 -7.86
N VAL A 70 -3.07 17.99 -8.56
CA VAL A 70 -3.25 19.39 -8.14
C VAL A 70 -3.98 19.47 -6.80
N ILE A 71 -5.07 18.72 -6.64
CA ILE A 71 -5.78 18.61 -5.36
C ILE A 71 -4.83 18.12 -4.26
N GLY A 72 -4.07 17.06 -4.53
CA GLY A 72 -3.13 16.51 -3.57
C GLY A 72 -2.04 17.51 -3.14
N ILE A 73 -1.51 18.30 -4.07
CA ILE A 73 -0.52 19.36 -3.79
C ILE A 73 -1.15 20.46 -2.93
N ILE A 74 -2.34 20.94 -3.29
CA ILE A 74 -3.02 22.01 -2.54
C ILE A 74 -3.19 21.58 -1.08
N PHE A 75 -3.69 20.37 -0.85
CA PHE A 75 -3.90 19.86 0.51
C PHE A 75 -2.59 19.56 1.23
N LEU A 76 -1.53 19.14 0.54
CA LEU A 76 -0.20 19.01 1.14
C LEU A 76 0.29 20.37 1.67
N VAL A 77 0.16 21.43 0.87
CA VAL A 77 0.56 22.79 1.28
C VAL A 77 -0.32 23.29 2.42
N LEU A 78 -1.64 23.07 2.37
CA LEU A 78 -2.55 23.44 3.45
C LEU A 78 -2.22 22.70 4.76
N ASP A 79 -1.84 21.43 4.70
CA ASP A 79 -1.45 20.65 5.88
C ASP A 79 -0.15 21.20 6.51
N LEU A 80 0.84 21.57 5.69
CA LEU A 80 2.05 22.24 6.15
C LEU A 80 1.77 23.63 6.74
N LEU A 81 0.88 24.40 6.12
CA LEU A 81 0.49 25.74 6.62
C LEU A 81 -0.30 25.66 7.93
N TRP A 82 -1.15 24.64 8.08
CA TRP A 82 -1.92 24.38 9.30
C TRP A 82 -0.98 24.17 10.49
N VAL A 83 0.05 23.37 10.24
CA VAL A 83 1.02 22.95 11.23
C VAL A 83 2.12 24.00 11.48
N ARG A 84 2.36 24.90 10.51
CA ARG A 84 3.36 25.98 10.52
C ARG A 84 4.82 25.55 10.70
N ASP A 85 5.09 24.26 10.54
CA ASP A 85 6.42 23.66 10.61
C ASP A 85 6.44 22.44 9.67
N ILE A 86 7.63 21.93 9.35
CA ILE A 86 7.81 20.82 8.42
C ILE A 86 8.00 19.53 9.25
N PRO A 87 7.02 18.61 9.23
CA PRO A 87 7.08 17.41 10.08
C PRO A 87 8.25 16.47 9.78
N LEU A 88 8.89 16.60 8.62
CA LEU A 88 10.15 15.91 8.29
C LEU A 88 11.29 16.31 9.24
N PHE A 89 11.43 17.59 9.57
CA PHE A 89 12.50 18.10 10.44
C PHE A 89 12.11 18.08 11.91
N ASN A 90 10.81 18.21 12.21
CA ASN A 90 10.28 18.14 13.56
C ASN A 90 9.25 17.00 13.70
N PRO A 91 9.70 15.78 14.05
CA PRO A 91 8.86 14.59 14.20
C PRO A 91 7.64 14.72 15.12
N GLU A 92 7.73 15.54 16.17
CA GLU A 92 6.68 15.73 17.18
C GLU A 92 5.46 16.42 16.59
N VAL A 93 5.72 17.29 15.63
CA VAL A 93 4.72 18.12 14.99
C VAL A 93 3.74 17.30 14.13
N ARG A 94 4.12 16.08 13.75
CA ARG A 94 3.24 15.14 13.04
C ARG A 94 1.92 14.85 13.76
N ARG A 95 1.89 14.97 15.10
CA ARG A 95 0.68 14.74 15.89
C ARG A 95 -0.39 15.81 15.68
N PHE A 96 0.00 16.98 15.17
CA PHE A 96 -0.89 18.11 14.92
C PHE A 96 -1.34 18.22 13.46
N LEU A 97 -0.90 17.30 12.59
CA LEU A 97 -1.37 17.23 11.20
C LEU A 97 -2.87 17.03 11.16
N ASN A 98 -3.52 17.71 10.23
CA ASN A 98 -4.95 17.55 10.06
C ASN A 98 -5.21 16.25 9.30
N VAL A 99 -5.86 15.29 9.96
CA VAL A 99 -6.14 13.96 9.40
C VAL A 99 -6.84 14.03 8.04
N GLY A 100 -7.76 14.98 7.87
CA GLY A 100 -8.48 15.20 6.61
C GLY A 100 -7.57 15.75 5.50
N PHE A 101 -6.72 16.73 5.81
CA PHE A 101 -5.77 17.28 4.83
C PHE A 101 -4.71 16.26 4.44
N THR A 102 -4.19 15.50 5.41
CA THR A 102 -3.27 14.39 5.16
C THR A 102 -3.93 13.32 4.28
N LEU A 103 -5.22 13.00 4.48
CA LEU A 103 -5.93 12.03 3.65
C LEU A 103 -6.02 12.50 2.19
N ILE A 104 -6.48 13.75 1.97
CA ILE A 104 -6.68 14.29 0.63
C ILE A 104 -5.34 14.52 -0.08
N SER A 105 -4.28 14.91 0.65
CA SER A 105 -2.95 15.07 0.07
C SER A 105 -2.41 13.75 -0.52
N ARG A 106 -2.80 12.59 0.04
CA ARG A 106 -2.41 11.28 -0.49
C ARG A 106 -3.04 10.96 -1.85
N PHE A 107 -4.10 11.65 -2.29
CA PHE A 107 -4.60 11.54 -3.67
C PHE A 107 -3.56 11.95 -4.71
N PHE A 108 -2.54 12.69 -4.30
CA PHE A 108 -1.37 12.95 -5.13
C PHE A 108 -0.73 11.66 -5.67
N ILE A 109 -0.59 10.63 -4.82
CA ILE A 109 0.01 9.33 -5.18
C ILE A 109 -0.81 8.66 -6.28
N LEU A 110 -2.14 8.65 -6.10
CA LEU A 110 -3.06 8.10 -7.07
C LEU A 110 -3.05 8.87 -8.39
N GLY A 111 -3.09 10.20 -8.31
CA GLY A 111 -3.04 11.09 -9.47
C GLY A 111 -1.79 10.89 -10.31
N TRP A 112 -0.61 10.82 -9.65
CA TRP A 112 0.66 10.61 -10.34
C TRP A 112 0.72 9.24 -11.04
N ALA A 113 0.25 8.17 -10.39
CA ALA A 113 0.23 6.84 -10.99
C ALA A 113 -0.71 6.77 -12.21
N ILE A 114 -1.89 7.38 -12.13
CA ILE A 114 -2.83 7.49 -13.27
C ILE A 114 -2.22 8.30 -14.40
N TYR A 115 -1.59 9.43 -14.08
CA TYR A 115 -0.94 10.29 -15.06
C TYR A 115 0.20 9.55 -15.79
N LEU A 116 1.07 8.85 -15.07
CA LEU A 116 2.13 8.02 -15.67
C LEU A 116 1.57 6.88 -16.54
N ALA A 117 0.48 6.25 -16.12
CA ALA A 117 -0.15 5.16 -16.85
C ALA A 117 -0.86 5.62 -18.14
N SER A 118 -1.23 6.90 -18.22
CA SER A 118 -2.07 7.45 -19.31
C SER A 118 -1.30 8.37 -20.27
N SER A 119 -0.28 9.06 -19.79
CA SER A 119 0.53 10.00 -20.58
C SER A 119 1.68 9.31 -21.32
N ASN A 120 2.12 9.92 -22.42
CA ASN A 120 3.32 9.51 -23.18
C ASN A 120 4.56 10.25 -22.69
N LEU A 121 4.88 10.11 -21.40
CA LEU A 121 6.11 10.65 -20.83
C LEU A 121 7.32 9.76 -21.11
N ASP A 122 8.45 10.39 -21.44
CA ASP A 122 9.75 9.72 -21.52
C ASP A 122 10.11 9.10 -20.17
N LYS A 123 10.63 7.87 -20.21
CA LYS A 123 11.08 7.11 -19.02
C LYS A 123 12.01 7.93 -18.09
N LYS A 124 12.98 8.65 -18.64
CA LYS A 124 13.91 9.47 -17.85
C LYS A 124 13.18 10.58 -17.09
N ARG A 125 12.25 11.29 -17.76
CA ARG A 125 11.43 12.34 -17.15
C ARG A 125 10.50 11.78 -16.08
N ALA A 126 9.87 10.63 -16.37
CA ALA A 126 9.02 9.94 -15.41
C ALA A 126 9.78 9.59 -14.10
N ILE A 127 11.00 9.07 -14.20
CA ILE A 127 11.82 8.75 -13.02
C ILE A 127 12.23 10.01 -12.27
N ILE A 128 12.70 11.06 -12.97
CA ILE A 128 13.11 12.33 -12.34
C ILE A 128 11.93 12.98 -11.62
N TYR A 129 10.77 13.09 -12.26
CA TYR A 129 9.58 13.67 -11.64
C TYR A 129 9.09 12.83 -10.46
N THR A 130 9.14 11.51 -10.56
CA THR A 130 8.81 10.65 -9.42
C THR A 130 9.74 10.93 -8.23
N LEU A 131 11.05 11.10 -8.45
CA LEU A 131 11.99 11.44 -7.38
C LEU A 131 11.68 12.82 -6.76
N ILE A 132 11.42 13.83 -7.58
CA ILE A 132 11.05 15.18 -7.11
C ILE A 132 9.77 15.12 -6.27
N PHE A 133 8.75 14.43 -6.77
CA PHE A 133 7.49 14.27 -6.06
C PHE A 133 7.62 13.43 -4.79
N SER A 134 8.51 12.43 -4.79
CA SER A 134 8.82 11.66 -3.59
C SER A 134 9.42 12.54 -2.50
N ALA A 135 10.31 13.47 -2.85
CA ALA A 135 10.87 14.46 -1.93
C ALA A 135 9.80 15.43 -1.41
N MET A 136 8.86 15.86 -2.26
CA MET A 136 7.75 16.71 -1.86
C MET A 136 6.81 16.02 -0.87
N VAL A 137 6.41 14.78 -1.14
CA VAL A 137 5.56 13.97 -0.22
C VAL A 137 6.30 13.68 1.10
N MET A 138 7.63 13.56 1.05
CA MET A 138 8.46 13.33 2.23
C MET A 138 8.40 14.49 3.24
N LEU A 139 8.02 15.71 2.83
CA LEU A 139 7.87 16.86 3.74
C LEU A 139 6.86 16.61 4.88
N ILE A 140 5.80 15.83 4.62
CA ILE A 140 4.82 15.43 5.64
C ILE A 140 5.43 14.45 6.67
N GLY A 141 6.60 13.88 6.38
CA GLY A 141 7.31 12.98 7.28
C GLY A 141 6.75 11.55 7.32
N TYR A 142 5.91 11.16 6.35
CA TYR A 142 5.40 9.80 6.20
C TYR A 142 6.21 9.00 5.17
N ARG A 143 6.99 8.03 5.66
CA ARG A 143 7.86 7.18 4.83
C ARG A 143 7.10 6.23 3.93
N THR A 144 6.00 5.66 4.43
CA THR A 144 5.14 4.72 3.69
C THR A 144 4.62 5.37 2.42
N SER A 145 4.16 6.63 2.48
CA SER A 145 3.66 7.38 1.33
C SER A 145 4.71 7.56 0.23
N VAL A 146 5.96 7.82 0.62
CA VAL A 146 7.10 7.94 -0.31
C VAL A 146 7.39 6.61 -1.00
N ILE A 147 7.45 5.52 -0.24
CA ILE A 147 7.71 4.17 -0.77
C ILE A 147 6.59 3.75 -1.73
N VAL A 148 5.33 4.00 -1.36
CA VAL A 148 4.18 3.68 -2.21
C VAL A 148 4.22 4.48 -3.51
N LEU A 149 4.56 5.77 -3.47
CA LEU A 149 4.73 6.59 -4.69
C LEU A 149 5.81 5.99 -5.61
N LEU A 150 6.97 5.62 -5.05
CA LEU A 150 8.07 5.02 -5.81
C LEU A 150 7.66 3.67 -6.41
N ILE A 151 7.12 2.74 -5.61
CA ILE A 151 6.75 1.40 -6.08
C ILE A 151 5.59 1.47 -7.10
N SER A 152 4.59 2.34 -6.88
CA SER A 152 3.47 2.50 -7.81
C SER A 152 3.91 3.09 -9.15
N SER A 153 4.84 4.06 -9.16
CA SER A 153 5.39 4.59 -10.41
C SER A 153 6.16 3.53 -11.20
N ILE A 154 6.95 2.70 -10.50
CA ILE A 154 7.67 1.58 -11.09
C ILE A 154 6.69 0.58 -11.71
N PHE A 155 5.62 0.21 -11.00
CA PHE A 155 4.60 -0.68 -11.54
C PHE A 155 3.87 -0.08 -12.75
N ALA A 156 3.52 1.21 -12.71
CA ALA A 156 2.87 1.88 -13.84
C ALA A 156 3.74 1.81 -15.09
N LEU A 157 5.04 2.13 -14.97
CA LEU A 157 5.99 2.07 -16.08
C LEU A 157 6.26 0.63 -16.56
N TYR A 158 6.37 -0.33 -15.63
CA TYR A 158 6.62 -1.74 -15.94
C TYR A 158 5.48 -2.36 -16.74
N TYR A 159 4.24 -2.18 -16.29
CA TYR A 159 3.07 -2.75 -16.95
C TYR A 159 2.62 -1.95 -18.18
N LYS A 160 3.03 -0.68 -18.30
CA LYS A 160 2.93 0.06 -19.57
C LYS A 160 3.84 -0.53 -20.64
N GLY A 161 4.95 -1.17 -20.25
CA GLY A 161 5.92 -1.82 -21.14
C GLY A 161 7.22 -1.03 -21.36
N GLU A 162 7.41 0.08 -20.64
CA GLU A 162 8.57 0.99 -20.78
C GLU A 162 9.84 0.46 -20.08
N ILE A 163 9.69 -0.53 -19.19
CA ILE A 163 10.76 -1.04 -18.31
C ILE A 163 10.86 -2.56 -18.45
N LYS A 164 12.10 -3.06 -18.61
CA LYS A 164 12.40 -4.51 -18.67
C LYS A 164 12.54 -5.11 -17.27
N ASN A 165 12.42 -6.44 -17.13
CA ASN A 165 12.55 -7.14 -15.83
C ASN A 165 13.87 -6.83 -15.08
N ARG A 166 14.99 -6.67 -15.80
CA ARG A 166 16.29 -6.33 -15.18
C ARG A 166 16.27 -4.94 -14.56
N GLU A 167 15.66 -3.99 -15.25
CA GLU A 167 15.53 -2.60 -14.79
C GLU A 167 14.52 -2.48 -13.66
N LEU A 168 13.47 -3.31 -13.66
CA LEU A 168 12.55 -3.43 -12.53
C LEU A 168 13.32 -3.77 -11.26
N LEU A 169 14.12 -4.85 -11.29
CA LEU A 169 14.93 -5.26 -10.15
C LEU A 169 15.92 -4.17 -9.73
N ALA A 170 16.59 -3.50 -10.68
CA ALA A 170 17.49 -2.40 -10.37
C ALA A 170 16.78 -1.22 -9.68
N LEU A 171 15.58 -0.83 -10.14
CA LEU A 171 14.80 0.23 -9.52
C LEU A 171 14.29 -0.16 -8.13
N PHE A 172 13.85 -1.41 -7.93
CA PHE A 172 13.52 -1.92 -6.60
C PHE A 172 14.73 -1.89 -5.67
N SER A 173 15.92 -2.26 -6.15
CA SER A 173 17.16 -2.14 -5.36
C SER A 173 17.49 -0.69 -4.98
N ILE A 174 17.24 0.27 -5.88
CA ILE A 174 17.41 1.70 -5.57
C ILE A 174 16.42 2.15 -4.50
N VAL A 175 15.13 1.78 -4.63
CA VAL A 175 14.11 2.10 -3.61
C VAL A 175 14.50 1.49 -2.26
N PHE A 176 14.96 0.24 -2.26
CA PHE A 176 15.46 -0.42 -1.06
C PHE A 176 16.65 0.33 -0.44
N LEU A 177 17.60 0.78 -1.26
CA LEU A 177 18.76 1.55 -0.80
C LEU A 177 18.36 2.89 -0.20
N ILE A 178 17.42 3.62 -0.81
CA ILE A 178 16.85 4.86 -0.27
C ILE A 178 16.21 4.59 1.11
N PHE A 179 15.42 3.52 1.21
CA PHE A 179 14.78 3.14 2.47
C PHE A 179 15.79 2.79 3.57
N LEU A 180 16.85 2.07 3.20
CA LEU A 180 17.93 1.70 4.11
C LEU A 180 18.66 2.95 4.62
N LEU A 181 19.01 3.86 3.71
CA LEU A 181 19.70 5.12 4.03
C LEU A 181 18.86 6.00 4.96
N MET A 182 17.57 6.15 4.67
CA MET A 182 16.63 6.83 5.57
C MET A 182 16.55 6.20 6.97
N SER A 183 16.65 4.87 7.04
CA SER A 183 16.56 4.15 8.31
C SER A 183 17.85 4.25 9.12
N ILE A 184 19.02 4.26 8.47
CA ILE A 184 20.33 4.51 9.10
C ILE A 184 20.37 5.92 9.68
N ILE A 185 20.02 6.95 8.89
CA ILE A 185 20.00 8.34 9.36
C ILE A 185 19.18 8.47 10.65
N ARG A 186 18.01 7.82 10.70
CA ARG A 186 17.16 7.83 11.89
C ARG A 186 17.82 7.18 13.10
N LEU A 187 18.51 6.05 12.94
CA LEU A 187 19.21 5.39 14.04
C LEU A 187 20.35 6.25 14.59
N MET A 188 21.09 6.93 13.70
CA MET A 188 22.13 7.88 14.09
C MET A 188 21.55 9.05 14.90
N VAL A 189 20.43 9.63 14.43
CA VAL A 189 19.74 10.73 15.14
C VAL A 189 19.22 10.27 16.51
N LEU A 190 18.68 9.05 16.60
CA LEU A 190 18.13 8.51 17.85
C LEU A 190 19.19 7.89 18.78
N LYS A 191 20.47 7.84 18.37
CA LYS A 191 21.58 7.20 19.11
C LYS A 191 21.30 5.75 19.52
N VAL A 192 20.54 5.01 18.71
CA VAL A 192 20.24 3.59 18.95
C VAL A 192 21.16 2.73 18.08
N SER A 193 21.94 1.85 18.71
CA SER A 193 22.79 0.88 18.02
C SER A 193 21.97 -0.31 17.51
N GLY A 194 22.14 -0.71 16.24
CA GLY A 194 21.54 -1.91 15.68
C GLY A 194 21.39 -1.86 14.15
N ASN A 195 21.04 -3.00 13.54
CA ASN A 195 20.70 -3.03 12.12
C ASN A 195 19.26 -2.50 11.92
N PRO A 196 19.06 -1.41 11.15
CA PRO A 196 17.74 -0.79 10.98
C PRO A 196 16.72 -1.72 10.32
N ILE A 197 17.16 -2.61 9.42
CA ILE A 197 16.25 -3.49 8.71
C ILE A 197 15.77 -4.61 9.63
N ILE A 198 16.71 -5.30 10.27
CA ILE A 198 16.41 -6.45 11.14
C ILE A 198 15.55 -5.98 12.32
N SER A 199 15.88 -4.85 12.93
CA SER A 199 15.08 -4.28 14.03
C SER A 199 13.66 -3.92 13.59
N ARG A 200 13.45 -3.50 12.34
CA ARG A 200 12.11 -3.22 11.81
C ARG A 200 11.32 -4.48 11.54
N ILE A 201 11.88 -5.43 10.81
CA ILE A 201 11.23 -6.72 10.54
C ILE A 201 10.90 -7.41 11.86
N SER A 202 11.86 -7.48 12.77
CA SER A 202 11.69 -8.05 14.11
C SER A 202 10.56 -7.37 14.88
N LEU A 203 10.50 -6.03 14.91
CA LEU A 203 9.42 -5.31 15.59
C LEU A 203 8.04 -5.61 14.98
N THR A 204 7.92 -5.59 13.65
CA THR A 204 6.63 -5.87 12.99
C THR A 204 6.18 -7.32 13.19
N MET A 205 7.13 -8.25 13.11
CA MET A 205 6.85 -9.67 13.23
C MET A 205 6.66 -10.11 14.69
N SER A 206 7.29 -9.45 15.66
CA SER A 206 7.04 -9.69 17.08
C SER A 206 5.65 -9.22 17.48
N VAL A 207 5.19 -8.07 16.96
CA VAL A 207 3.82 -7.59 17.17
C VAL A 207 2.82 -8.58 16.57
N TYR A 208 3.09 -9.08 15.36
CA TYR A 208 2.29 -10.12 14.74
C TYR A 208 2.24 -11.40 15.61
N ASP A 209 3.39 -11.86 16.10
CA ASP A 209 3.48 -13.06 16.93
C ASP A 209 2.69 -12.92 18.24
N ILE A 210 2.76 -11.74 18.89
CA ILE A 210 1.95 -11.46 20.09
C ILE A 210 0.46 -11.48 19.75
N ILE A 211 0.04 -10.83 18.67
CA ILE A 211 -1.37 -10.84 18.23
C ILE A 211 -1.83 -12.28 17.96
N PHE A 212 -1.00 -13.07 17.27
CA PHE A 212 -1.32 -14.45 16.93
C PHE A 212 -1.48 -15.35 18.17
N ASN A 213 -0.56 -15.24 19.13
CA ASN A 213 -0.55 -16.14 20.29
C ASN A 213 -1.55 -15.72 21.38
N TYR A 214 -1.77 -14.42 21.57
CA TYR A 214 -2.55 -13.91 22.71
C TYR A 214 -3.86 -13.23 22.35
N PHE A 215 -4.04 -12.78 21.11
CA PHE A 215 -5.21 -11.98 20.70
C PHE A 215 -5.91 -12.50 19.44
N ASN A 216 -5.74 -13.79 19.14
CA ASN A 216 -6.35 -14.46 18.00
C ASN A 216 -7.88 -14.37 18.07
N GLY A 217 -8.50 -13.65 17.12
CA GLY A 217 -9.95 -13.40 17.08
C GLY A 217 -10.49 -12.58 18.25
N SER A 218 -9.64 -12.00 19.09
CA SER A 218 -10.07 -11.33 20.32
C SER A 218 -10.57 -9.90 20.08
N PHE A 219 -10.22 -9.29 18.95
CA PHE A 219 -10.61 -7.91 18.63
C PHE A 219 -12.02 -7.81 18.03
N ASN A 220 -12.69 -8.91 17.66
CA ASN A 220 -14.08 -8.94 17.19
C ASN A 220 -14.40 -7.84 16.17
N TYR A 221 -13.61 -7.76 15.08
CA TYR A 221 -13.77 -6.79 13.98
C TYR A 221 -13.43 -5.32 14.32
N TYR A 222 -13.01 -5.02 15.55
CA TYR A 222 -12.80 -3.66 16.02
C TYR A 222 -11.65 -2.95 15.28
N LEU A 223 -10.61 -3.65 14.83
CA LEU A 223 -9.51 -3.04 14.08
C LEU A 223 -9.99 -2.56 12.69
N HIS A 224 -10.81 -3.33 12.01
CA HIS A 224 -11.36 -2.94 10.70
C HIS A 224 -12.43 -1.86 10.84
N TYR A 225 -13.27 -1.89 11.87
CA TYR A 225 -14.23 -0.79 12.13
C TYR A 225 -13.53 0.51 12.54
N SER A 226 -12.51 0.42 13.38
CA SER A 226 -11.75 1.58 13.83
C SER A 226 -10.98 2.28 12.68
N ALA A 227 -10.67 1.57 11.60
CA ALA A 227 -10.08 2.16 10.40
C ALA A 227 -10.96 3.26 9.79
N ILE A 228 -12.29 3.09 9.88
CA ILE A 228 -13.27 4.05 9.36
C ILE A 228 -13.69 5.04 10.46
N LEU A 229 -14.06 4.52 11.63
CA LEU A 229 -14.60 5.33 12.74
C LEU A 229 -13.58 6.32 13.30
N SER A 230 -12.28 6.02 13.20
CA SER A 230 -11.24 6.94 13.68
C SER A 230 -11.18 8.26 12.93
N TYR A 231 -11.55 8.27 11.64
CA TYR A 231 -11.61 9.49 10.86
C TYR A 231 -12.83 10.34 11.18
N LEU A 232 -13.89 9.73 11.73
CA LEU A 232 -15.06 10.44 12.25
C LEU A 232 -14.86 10.93 13.70
N GLY A 233 -13.68 10.66 14.30
CA GLY A 233 -13.41 10.96 15.71
C GLY A 233 -14.12 10.04 16.70
N LEU A 234 -14.74 8.96 16.22
CA LEU A 234 -15.56 8.04 17.03
C LEU A 234 -14.75 6.87 17.61
N ALA A 235 -13.54 6.62 17.12
CA ALA A 235 -12.66 5.57 17.60
C ALA A 235 -11.18 6.00 17.54
N LYS A 236 -10.31 5.28 18.23
CA LYS A 236 -8.86 5.42 18.04
C LYS A 236 -8.44 4.74 16.73
N ALA A 237 -7.41 5.25 16.06
CA ALA A 237 -6.89 4.61 14.84
C ALA A 237 -6.45 3.16 15.13
N PRO A 238 -6.55 2.22 14.16
CA PRO A 238 -6.24 0.80 14.37
C PRO A 238 -4.85 0.56 14.99
N ARG A 239 -3.87 1.35 14.56
CA ARG A 239 -2.49 1.29 15.09
C ARG A 239 -2.38 1.71 16.55
N ALA A 240 -3.20 2.67 16.98
CA ALA A 240 -3.29 3.11 18.37
C ALA A 240 -4.10 2.12 19.22
N VAL A 241 -5.11 1.48 18.64
CA VAL A 241 -5.87 0.40 19.28
C VAL A 241 -4.91 -0.73 19.67
N ILE A 242 -4.16 -1.28 18.72
CA ILE A 242 -3.21 -2.37 18.99
C ILE A 242 -2.18 -1.98 20.05
N ALA A 243 -1.63 -0.77 19.96
CA ALA A 243 -0.69 -0.28 20.95
C ALA A 243 -1.27 -0.29 22.37
N ASN A 244 -2.50 0.20 22.55
CA ASN A 244 -3.17 0.20 23.85
C ASN A 244 -3.45 -1.23 24.35
N PHE A 245 -3.82 -2.16 23.47
CA PHE A 245 -4.02 -3.57 23.83
C PHE A 245 -2.72 -4.27 24.24
N LEU A 246 -1.58 -3.83 23.72
CA LEU A 246 -0.25 -4.25 24.15
C LEU A 246 0.23 -3.52 25.43
N GLY A 247 -0.61 -2.68 26.03
CA GLY A 247 -0.28 -1.90 27.23
C GLY A 247 0.62 -0.69 26.99
N ILE A 248 0.84 -0.29 25.73
CA ILE A 248 1.73 0.81 25.38
C ILE A 248 0.90 2.03 24.94
N TYR A 249 0.76 2.99 25.85
CA TYR A 249 -0.03 4.19 25.63
C TYR A 249 0.78 5.30 24.92
N GLY A 250 0.10 6.14 24.15
CA GLY A 250 0.71 7.30 23.49
C GLY A 250 1.56 6.98 22.26
N VAL A 251 1.59 5.73 21.81
CA VAL A 251 2.29 5.30 20.60
C VAL A 251 1.34 4.60 19.63
N THR A 252 1.77 4.49 18.37
CA THR A 252 1.06 3.72 17.34
C THR A 252 1.92 2.56 16.90
N ILE A 253 1.36 1.36 16.93
CA ILE A 253 2.04 0.12 16.50
C ILE A 253 1.29 -0.44 15.31
N THR A 254 2.01 -0.68 14.21
CA THR A 254 1.42 -1.21 12.98
C THR A 254 1.28 -2.72 13.06
N PRO A 255 0.07 -3.28 12.87
CA PRO A 255 -0.06 -4.69 12.56
C PRO A 255 0.43 -4.92 11.13
N THR A 256 1.04 -6.08 10.88
CA THR A 256 1.17 -6.60 9.51
C THR A 256 -0.23 -6.87 8.93
N VAL A 257 -0.38 -7.02 7.60
CA VAL A 257 -1.69 -7.40 7.01
C VAL A 257 -2.26 -8.63 7.69
N VAL A 258 -1.42 -9.63 7.92
CA VAL A 258 -1.82 -10.89 8.54
C VAL A 258 -2.23 -10.66 9.98
N GLY A 259 -1.48 -9.86 10.75
CA GLY A 259 -1.80 -9.57 12.15
C GLY A 259 -3.13 -8.87 12.34
N ALA A 260 -3.48 -7.93 11.46
CA ALA A 260 -4.78 -7.27 11.50
C ALA A 260 -5.94 -8.26 11.30
N VAL A 261 -5.79 -9.19 10.36
CA VAL A 261 -6.82 -10.20 10.05
C VAL A 261 -6.93 -11.22 11.18
N VAL A 262 -5.80 -11.73 11.67
CA VAL A 262 -5.77 -12.71 12.77
C VAL A 262 -6.34 -12.11 14.06
N GLY A 263 -6.02 -10.84 14.36
CA GLY A 263 -6.56 -10.17 15.53
C GLY A 263 -8.08 -10.05 15.50
N ASP A 264 -8.65 -9.59 14.38
CA ASP A 264 -10.09 -9.32 14.29
C ASP A 264 -10.96 -10.55 14.04
N TYR A 265 -10.49 -11.47 13.20
CA TYR A 265 -11.32 -12.57 12.66
C TYR A 265 -10.76 -13.95 13.00
N GLY A 266 -9.57 -14.01 13.60
CA GLY A 266 -8.88 -15.24 13.91
C GLY A 266 -8.12 -15.85 12.74
N THR A 267 -7.37 -16.93 13.01
CA THR A 267 -6.49 -17.57 12.03
C THR A 267 -7.21 -18.19 10.84
N LEU A 268 -8.41 -18.72 11.04
CA LEU A 268 -9.22 -19.30 9.96
C LEU A 268 -9.61 -18.26 8.90
N ALA A 269 -9.69 -16.98 9.27
CA ALA A 269 -10.06 -15.91 8.37
C ALA A 269 -8.95 -15.54 7.35
N ILE A 270 -7.73 -16.04 7.55
CA ILE A 270 -6.65 -15.91 6.56
C ILE A 270 -7.10 -16.45 5.20
N ILE A 271 -7.84 -17.56 5.17
CA ILE A 271 -8.31 -18.20 3.94
C ILE A 271 -9.25 -17.28 3.14
N PRO A 272 -10.41 -16.86 3.67
CA PRO A 272 -11.31 -15.99 2.91
C PRO A 272 -10.69 -14.62 2.65
N TYR A 273 -9.93 -14.04 3.58
CA TYR A 273 -9.38 -12.70 3.40
C TYR A 273 -8.35 -12.64 2.26
N PHE A 274 -7.28 -13.44 2.35
CA PHE A 274 -6.24 -13.46 1.31
C PHE A 274 -6.74 -14.14 0.03
N GLY A 275 -7.76 -15.00 0.15
CA GLY A 275 -8.49 -15.56 -0.99
C GLY A 275 -9.18 -14.49 -1.81
N ILE A 276 -10.04 -13.68 -1.18
CA ILE A 276 -10.77 -12.59 -1.84
C ILE A 276 -9.81 -11.52 -2.33
N LEU A 277 -8.84 -11.10 -1.50
CA LEU A 277 -7.85 -10.09 -1.87
C LEU A 277 -7.02 -10.53 -3.09
N GLY A 278 -6.51 -11.76 -3.07
CA GLY A 278 -5.75 -12.33 -4.18
C GLY A 278 -6.60 -12.41 -5.44
N MET A 279 -7.81 -12.96 -5.36
CA MET A 279 -8.72 -13.09 -6.50
C MET A 279 -9.08 -11.72 -7.11
N PHE A 280 -9.39 -10.74 -6.27
CA PHE A 280 -9.67 -9.36 -6.69
C PHE A 280 -8.47 -8.74 -7.43
N LEU A 281 -7.28 -8.78 -6.84
CA LEU A 281 -6.09 -8.19 -7.46
C LEU A 281 -5.66 -8.93 -8.73
N GLY A 282 -5.81 -10.26 -8.78
CA GLY A 282 -5.53 -11.07 -9.97
C GLY A 282 -6.50 -10.76 -11.12
N PHE A 283 -7.78 -10.57 -10.80
CA PHE A 283 -8.78 -10.14 -11.77
C PHE A 283 -8.50 -8.71 -12.27
N TYR A 284 -8.22 -7.78 -11.35
CA TYR A 284 -7.95 -6.39 -11.70
C TYR A 284 -6.68 -6.20 -12.51
N TYR A 285 -5.63 -6.98 -12.22
CA TYR A 285 -4.40 -7.03 -13.01
C TYR A 285 -4.68 -7.28 -14.50
N MET A 286 -5.56 -8.24 -14.81
CA MET A 286 -5.89 -8.57 -16.20
C MET A 286 -6.71 -7.48 -16.88
N ILE A 287 -7.60 -6.80 -16.14
CA ILE A 287 -8.30 -5.62 -16.64
C ILE A 287 -7.30 -4.50 -16.93
N ALA A 288 -6.43 -4.18 -15.97
CA ALA A 288 -5.42 -3.14 -16.08
C ALA A 288 -4.47 -3.37 -17.26
N LYS A 289 -4.05 -4.62 -17.49
CA LYS A 289 -3.19 -5.00 -18.61
C LYS A 289 -3.86 -4.80 -19.97
N LYS A 290 -5.18 -5.01 -20.07
CA LYS A 290 -5.96 -4.86 -21.31
C LYS A 290 -6.36 -3.41 -21.57
N LEU A 291 -6.90 -2.73 -20.57
CA LEU A 291 -7.48 -1.40 -20.70
C LEU A 291 -6.44 -0.27 -20.60
N LYS A 292 -5.38 -0.45 -19.80
CA LYS A 292 -4.40 0.59 -19.47
C LYS A 292 -5.06 1.86 -18.91
N GLY A 293 -4.40 3.02 -19.00
CA GLY A 293 -4.92 4.30 -18.53
C GLY A 293 -5.20 4.31 -17.03
N ILE A 294 -6.39 4.79 -16.64
CA ILE A 294 -6.81 4.86 -15.24
C ILE A 294 -6.76 3.51 -14.51
N TYR A 295 -7.12 2.42 -15.19
CA TYR A 295 -7.10 1.07 -14.61
C TYR A 295 -5.69 0.64 -14.22
N LEU A 296 -4.71 0.99 -15.07
CA LEU A 296 -3.32 0.67 -14.80
C LEU A 296 -2.74 1.54 -13.67
N GLY A 297 -3.06 2.83 -13.65
CA GLY A 297 -2.64 3.71 -12.57
C GLY A 297 -3.12 3.25 -11.20
N VAL A 298 -4.43 2.99 -11.09
CA VAL A 298 -5.04 2.50 -9.85
C VAL A 298 -4.49 1.12 -9.47
N TYR A 299 -4.36 0.18 -10.42
CA TYR A 299 -3.77 -1.12 -10.13
C TYR A 299 -2.35 -1.01 -9.59
N SER A 300 -1.54 -0.09 -10.13
CA SER A 300 -0.16 0.13 -9.68
C SER A 300 -0.09 0.62 -8.24
N VAL A 301 -1.04 1.47 -7.82
CA VAL A 301 -1.18 1.93 -6.44
C VAL A 301 -1.61 0.79 -5.51
N LEU A 302 -2.62 0.00 -5.92
CA LEU A 302 -3.06 -1.17 -5.13
C LEU A 302 -1.95 -2.20 -4.97
N ALA A 303 -1.19 -2.47 -6.03
CA ALA A 303 -0.03 -3.35 -6.00
C ALA A 303 1.03 -2.85 -5.03
N ALA A 304 1.35 -1.55 -5.07
CA ALA A 304 2.30 -0.94 -4.14
C ALA A 304 1.84 -1.03 -2.68
N TYR A 305 0.59 -0.66 -2.38
CA TYR A 305 0.06 -0.79 -1.02
C TYR A 305 -0.01 -2.25 -0.55
N THR A 306 -0.35 -3.21 -1.42
CA THR A 306 -0.33 -4.64 -1.06
C THR A 306 1.06 -5.07 -0.60
N LEU A 307 2.13 -4.67 -1.31
CA LEU A 307 3.50 -5.01 -0.91
C LEU A 307 3.92 -4.33 0.38
N VAL A 308 3.67 -3.03 0.50
CA VAL A 308 4.07 -2.24 1.68
C VAL A 308 3.30 -2.65 2.93
N SER A 309 2.06 -3.12 2.76
CA SER A 309 1.20 -3.55 3.85
C SER A 309 1.72 -4.76 4.62
N ILE A 310 2.65 -5.54 4.04
CA ILE A 310 3.39 -6.59 4.78
C ILE A 310 4.06 -6.00 6.03
N GLU A 311 4.62 -4.78 5.93
CA GLU A 311 5.23 -4.05 7.05
C GLU A 311 4.21 -3.21 7.82
N SER A 312 3.44 -2.39 7.10
CA SER A 312 2.67 -1.28 7.70
C SER A 312 1.19 -1.58 7.94
N GLY A 313 0.71 -2.75 7.49
CA GLY A 313 -0.71 -3.07 7.45
C GLY A 313 -1.47 -2.32 6.35
N ILE A 314 -2.76 -2.68 6.19
CA ILE A 314 -3.66 -2.16 5.13
C ILE A 314 -4.78 -1.26 5.67
N LEU A 315 -4.84 -1.07 6.99
CA LEU A 315 -5.98 -0.46 7.69
C LEU A 315 -6.00 1.09 7.70
N ASP A 316 -5.22 1.73 6.84
CA ASP A 316 -5.35 3.18 6.68
C ASP A 316 -6.53 3.49 5.73
N LEU A 317 -7.34 4.50 6.06
CA LEU A 317 -8.57 4.80 5.31
C LEU A 317 -8.33 5.13 3.84
N ASP A 318 -7.24 5.83 3.51
CA ASP A 318 -6.84 6.10 2.12
C ASP A 318 -6.65 4.81 1.33
N VAL A 319 -6.02 3.81 1.97
CA VAL A 319 -5.79 2.51 1.35
C VAL A 319 -7.12 1.81 1.09
N ILE A 320 -8.00 1.75 2.10
CA ILE A 320 -9.35 1.17 1.94
C ILE A 320 -10.11 1.86 0.81
N PHE A 321 -10.04 3.20 0.73
CA PHE A 321 -10.66 3.98 -0.33
C PHE A 321 -10.11 3.61 -1.71
N TYR A 322 -8.80 3.41 -1.86
CA TYR A 322 -8.21 2.97 -3.12
C TYR A 322 -8.67 1.57 -3.53
N TYR A 323 -8.74 0.62 -2.59
CA TYR A 323 -9.26 -0.73 -2.88
C TYR A 323 -10.73 -0.66 -3.32
N PHE A 324 -11.52 0.17 -2.66
CA PHE A 324 -12.91 0.41 -3.05
C PHE A 324 -13.02 1.03 -4.45
N LEU A 325 -12.19 2.02 -4.77
CA LEU A 325 -12.13 2.63 -6.11
C LEU A 325 -11.73 1.60 -7.18
N GLY A 326 -10.76 0.73 -6.90
CA GLY A 326 -10.41 -0.39 -7.78
C GLY A 326 -11.57 -1.36 -8.02
N LEU A 327 -12.35 -1.66 -6.97
CA LEU A 327 -13.55 -2.50 -7.04
C LEU A 327 -14.64 -1.84 -7.90
N LEU A 328 -14.90 -0.55 -7.72
CA LEU A 328 -15.84 0.20 -8.56
C LEU A 328 -15.41 0.19 -10.03
N LEU A 329 -14.12 0.36 -10.32
CA LEU A 329 -13.60 0.29 -11.68
C LEU A 329 -13.75 -1.11 -12.29
N CYS A 330 -13.51 -2.17 -11.50
CA CYS A 330 -13.82 -3.55 -11.91
C CYS A 330 -15.30 -3.72 -12.28
N ILE A 331 -16.21 -3.27 -11.42
CA ILE A 331 -17.65 -3.35 -11.66
C ILE A 331 -18.03 -2.55 -12.91
N TYR A 332 -17.51 -1.34 -13.08
CA TYR A 332 -17.76 -0.52 -14.25
C TYR A 332 -17.26 -1.18 -15.55
N ALA A 333 -16.07 -1.78 -15.53
CA ALA A 333 -15.55 -2.55 -16.67
C ALA A 333 -16.42 -3.77 -17.01
N ILE A 334 -17.05 -4.40 -16.01
CA ILE A 334 -17.99 -5.52 -16.24
C ILE A 334 -19.34 -5.01 -16.75
N LEU A 335 -19.92 -3.95 -16.15
CA LEU A 335 -21.25 -3.44 -16.49
C LEU A 335 -21.30 -2.75 -17.85
N SER A 336 -20.23 -2.07 -18.24
CA SER A 336 -20.09 -1.46 -19.57
C SER A 336 -20.17 -2.48 -20.72
N ARG A 337 -20.05 -3.79 -20.43
CA ARG A 337 -20.41 -4.89 -21.35
C ARG A 337 -21.90 -4.94 -21.69
N LYS A 338 -22.79 -4.64 -20.74
CA LYS A 338 -24.25 -4.78 -20.89
C LYS A 338 -24.91 -3.58 -21.58
N LEU A 339 -24.35 -2.38 -21.42
CA LEU A 339 -24.96 -1.12 -21.88
C LEU A 339 -24.76 -0.79 -23.38
N ARG A 340 -23.98 -1.59 -24.12
CA ARG A 340 -23.74 -1.41 -25.57
C ARG A 340 -24.15 -2.65 -26.38
N LYS A 341 -25.20 -3.35 -25.94
CA LYS A 341 -25.86 -4.37 -26.75
C LYS A 341 -27.06 -3.77 -27.44
#